data_AF-Q86F17-F1
#
_entry.id   AF-Q86F17-F1
#
_cell.length_a   1.000
_cell.length_b   1.000
_cell.length_c   1.000
_cell.angle_alpha   90.00
_cell.angle_beta   90.00
_cell.angle_gamma   90.00
#
_symmetry.space_group_name_H-M   'P 1'
#
loop_
_entity.id
_entity.type
_entity.pdbx_description
1 polymer ?
#
loop_
_entity_poly.entity_id
_entity_poly.type
_entity_poly.pdbx_seq_one_letter_code
_entity_poly.pdbx_strand_id
1 'polypeptide(L)'
;MANFYTQGQVCSNAARVFVHNSIAAPFTRKLIESVEQIMIGDPFNPKVCMGALISPEHRQNVYSYIQSARLFLTGATLLIWRTVMPHFDKVVKEEIFGPVITLLEFTSEDEVIQRSNNSEFGLAGGVFTQNLATAHRIAQELQCGSVYINSYNVYPPGIPFGGYKLSGFGRENSVDTLLAYSQLKSVYVEGGSLPYPFPK
;
A
#
# COMPACT_ATOMS: atom_id res chain seq x y z
N MET A 1 7.09 -0.86 -10.63
CA MET A 1 5.63 -1.09 -10.54
C MET A 1 5.02 -0.66 -9.20
N ALA A 2 5.72 -0.81 -8.06
CA ALA A 2 5.11 -0.55 -6.76
C ALA A 2 4.82 0.93 -6.40
N ASN A 3 5.60 1.90 -6.92
CA ASN A 3 5.49 3.32 -6.55
C ASN A 3 5.19 4.28 -7.72
N PHE A 4 5.75 4.02 -8.90
CA PHE A 4 5.71 4.93 -10.06
C PHE A 4 4.65 4.58 -11.11
N TYR A 5 3.98 3.43 -10.95
CA TYR A 5 2.86 3.06 -11.81
C TYR A 5 1.69 4.02 -11.61
N THR A 6 1.02 4.43 -12.69
CA THR A 6 -0.05 5.45 -12.65
C THR A 6 0.38 6.71 -11.88
N GLN A 7 1.65 7.11 -12.04
CA GLN A 7 2.24 8.29 -11.39
C GLN A 7 2.15 8.24 -9.85
N GLY A 8 2.07 7.04 -9.25
CA GLY A 8 1.87 6.86 -7.82
C GLY A 8 0.49 7.25 -7.29
N GLN A 9 -0.45 7.53 -8.18
CA GLN A 9 -1.86 7.83 -7.87
C GLN A 9 -2.64 6.52 -7.74
N VAL A 10 -2.22 5.68 -6.80
CA VAL A 10 -2.76 4.33 -6.56
C VAL A 10 -2.93 4.14 -5.05
N CYS A 11 -4.09 3.68 -4.60
CA CYS A 11 -4.37 3.52 -3.16
C CYS A 11 -3.43 2.51 -2.47
N SER A 12 -3.00 1.48 -3.19
CA SER A 12 -2.09 0.45 -2.68
C SER A 12 -0.61 0.79 -2.84
N ASN A 13 -0.28 1.97 -3.39
CA ASN A 13 1.08 2.35 -3.75
C ASN A 13 2.07 2.16 -2.58
N ALA A 14 3.24 1.62 -2.86
CA ALA A 14 4.29 1.42 -1.86
C ALA A 14 5.02 2.75 -1.56
N ALA A 15 4.32 3.71 -0.94
CA ALA A 15 4.87 5.03 -0.61
C ALA A 15 5.98 4.96 0.46
N ARG A 16 5.92 3.97 1.35
CA ARG A 16 6.95 3.67 2.36
C ARG A 16 7.69 2.41 1.98
N VAL A 17 9.00 2.50 1.79
CA VAL A 17 9.85 1.35 1.48
C VAL A 17 10.91 1.19 2.56
N PHE A 18 10.74 0.13 3.34
CA PHE A 18 11.70 -0.28 4.35
C PHE A 18 12.76 -1.19 3.73
N VAL A 19 14.04 -0.84 3.93
CA VAL A 19 15.18 -1.56 3.36
C VAL A 19 16.14 -1.95 4.49
N HIS A 20 16.55 -3.22 4.51
CA HIS A 20 17.47 -3.68 5.54
C HIS A 20 18.82 -2.96 5.40
N ASN A 21 19.39 -2.51 6.52
CA ASN A 21 20.60 -1.67 6.56
C ASN A 21 21.78 -2.26 5.76
N SER A 22 21.92 -3.59 5.75
CA SER A 22 22.98 -4.31 5.03
C SER A 22 22.95 -4.12 3.51
N ILE A 23 21.79 -3.75 2.95
CA ILE A 23 21.62 -3.52 1.51
C ILE A 23 21.10 -2.11 1.18
N ALA A 24 20.87 -1.24 2.17
CA ALA A 24 20.28 0.07 1.98
C ALA A 24 21.06 0.93 0.97
N ALA A 25 22.38 1.01 1.12
CA ALA A 25 23.23 1.79 0.21
C ALA A 25 23.21 1.28 -1.25
N PRO A 26 23.48 -0.01 -1.54
CA PRO A 26 23.42 -0.51 -2.92
C PRO A 26 21.99 -0.49 -3.50
N PHE A 27 20.96 -0.73 -2.69
CA PHE A 27 19.56 -0.61 -3.12
C PHE A 27 19.22 0.82 -3.52
N THR A 28 19.57 1.80 -2.68
CA THR A 28 19.28 3.22 -2.93
C THR A 28 19.93 3.69 -4.23
N ARG A 29 21.19 3.31 -4.46
CA ARG A 29 21.89 3.64 -5.71
C ARG A 29 21.17 3.09 -6.94
N LYS A 30 20.86 1.79 -6.94
CA LYS A 30 20.14 1.16 -8.06
C LYS A 30 18.75 1.72 -8.27
N LEU A 31 18.07 2.11 -7.19
CA LEU A 31 16.76 2.75 -7.27
C LEU A 31 16.87 4.11 -7.96
N ILE A 32 17.82 4.97 -7.54
CA ILE A 32 18.09 6.25 -8.20
C ILE A 32 18.35 6.04 -9.69
N GLU A 33 19.30 5.17 -10.02
CA GLU A 33 19.65 4.86 -11.42
C GLU A 33 18.42 4.43 -12.22
N SER A 34 17.54 3.61 -11.64
CA SER A 34 16.31 3.15 -12.30
C SER A 34 15.28 4.25 -12.47
N VAL A 35 15.13 5.14 -11.48
CA VAL A 35 14.18 6.26 -11.53
C VAL A 35 14.60 7.29 -12.58
N GLU A 36 15.90 7.56 -12.73
CA GLU A 36 16.43 8.46 -13.75
C GLU A 36 16.17 8.00 -15.19
N GLN A 37 15.89 6.70 -15.39
CA GLN A 37 15.51 6.16 -16.71
C GLN A 37 14.01 6.31 -17.04
N ILE A 38 13.19 6.80 -16.10
CA ILE A 38 11.74 6.96 -16.34
C ILE A 38 11.51 8.07 -17.36
N MET A 39 11.03 7.70 -18.55
CA MET A 39 10.65 8.69 -19.57
C MET A 39 9.29 9.30 -19.23
N ILE A 40 9.29 10.60 -18.93
CA ILE A 40 8.10 11.39 -18.61
C ILE A 40 7.69 12.19 -19.84
N GLY A 41 6.40 12.19 -20.20
CA GLY A 41 5.94 12.95 -21.36
C GLY A 41 4.49 12.70 -21.75
N ASP A 42 4.22 12.86 -23.04
CA ASP A 42 2.89 12.63 -23.64
C ASP A 42 2.42 11.18 -23.43
N PRO A 43 1.27 10.95 -22.77
CA PRO A 43 0.75 9.61 -22.52
C PRO A 43 0.40 8.82 -23.80
N PHE A 44 0.25 9.48 -24.96
CA PHE A 44 0.03 8.78 -26.23
C PHE A 44 1.33 8.31 -26.90
N ASN A 45 2.50 8.73 -26.40
CA ASN A 45 3.78 8.24 -26.90
C ASN A 45 4.09 6.86 -26.29
N PRO A 46 4.23 5.78 -27.10
CA PRO A 46 4.45 4.43 -26.59
C PRO A 46 5.79 4.24 -25.88
N LYS A 47 6.71 5.20 -25.99
CA LYS A 47 7.99 5.18 -25.28
C LYS A 47 7.92 5.83 -23.89
N VAL A 48 6.88 6.62 -23.61
CA VAL A 48 6.72 7.31 -22.32
C VAL A 48 6.24 6.30 -21.27
N CYS A 49 6.93 6.28 -20.13
CA CYS A 49 6.63 5.39 -19.01
C CYS A 49 5.72 6.05 -17.97
N MET A 50 5.65 7.38 -17.96
CA MET A 50 4.92 8.15 -16.96
C MET A 50 4.35 9.45 -17.55
N GLY A 51 3.04 9.67 -17.36
CA GLY A 51 2.37 10.90 -17.75
C GLY A 51 2.34 11.95 -16.63
N ALA A 52 1.46 12.94 -16.80
CA ALA A 52 1.21 13.98 -15.80
C ALA A 52 0.36 13.47 -14.62
N LEU A 53 0.37 14.23 -13.51
CA LEU A 53 -0.62 14.08 -12.45
C LEU A 53 -2.01 14.53 -12.92
N ILE A 54 -3.03 14.05 -12.23
CA ILE A 54 -4.43 14.17 -12.66
C ILE A 54 -4.93 15.62 -12.76
N SER A 55 -4.43 16.52 -11.90
CA SER A 55 -4.81 17.94 -11.92
C SER A 55 -3.69 18.87 -11.42
N PRO A 56 -3.73 20.17 -11.77
CA PRO A 56 -2.80 21.17 -11.25
C PRO A 56 -2.83 21.31 -9.73
N GLU A 57 -4.01 21.20 -9.12
CA GLU A 57 -4.21 21.27 -7.66
C GLU A 57 -3.55 20.06 -6.99
N HIS A 58 -3.76 18.86 -7.54
CA HIS A 58 -3.12 17.65 -7.04
C HIS A 58 -1.59 17.73 -7.15
N ARG A 59 -1.09 18.25 -8.28
CA ARG A 59 0.35 18.51 -8.45
C ARG A 59 0.88 19.46 -7.37
N GLN A 60 0.16 20.54 -7.06
CA GLN A 60 0.57 21.49 -6.04
C GLN A 60 0.60 20.86 -4.64
N ASN A 61 -0.38 20.00 -4.33
CA ASN A 61 -0.41 19.25 -3.08
C ASN A 61 0.82 18.34 -2.96
N VAL A 62 1.10 17.51 -3.99
CA VAL A 62 2.30 16.65 -4.03
C VAL A 62 3.57 17.48 -3.86
N TYR A 63 3.68 18.61 -4.55
CA TYR A 63 4.83 19.50 -4.45
C TYR A 63 5.03 20.08 -3.04
N SER A 64 3.95 20.39 -2.33
CA SER A 64 4.03 20.90 -0.95
C SER A 64 4.66 19.88 0.02
N TYR A 65 4.36 18.59 -0.14
CA TYR A 65 5.00 17.52 0.62
C TYR A 65 6.50 17.44 0.31
N ILE A 66 6.86 17.51 -0.98
CA ILE A 66 8.26 17.49 -1.41
C ILE A 66 9.02 18.68 -0.81
N GLN A 67 8.46 19.89 -0.85
CA GLN A 67 9.10 21.08 -0.27
C GLN A 67 9.29 20.99 1.25
N SER A 68 8.37 20.32 1.96
CA SER A 68 8.51 20.09 3.40
C SER A 68 9.63 19.11 3.75
N ALA A 69 10.03 18.25 2.80
CA ALA A 69 11.10 17.28 2.94
C ALA A 69 12.44 17.84 2.44
N ARG A 70 13.41 18.07 3.33
CA ARG A 70 14.82 18.36 2.94
C ARG A 70 15.45 17.15 2.27
N LEU A 71 15.69 17.19 0.95
CA LEU A 71 16.06 15.96 0.25
C LEU A 71 16.94 16.09 -1.01
N PHE A 72 17.73 15.04 -1.30
CA PHE A 72 18.43 14.78 -2.57
C PHE A 72 17.43 14.48 -3.71
N LEU A 73 16.97 15.51 -4.40
CA LEU A 73 16.11 15.38 -5.58
C LEU A 73 16.92 14.87 -6.76
N THR A 74 16.73 13.60 -7.15
CA THR A 74 17.16 13.10 -8.45
C THR A 74 15.96 13.22 -9.39
N GLY A 75 16.14 13.89 -10.53
CA GLY A 75 15.22 13.93 -11.67
C GLY A 75 13.76 13.55 -11.38
N ALA A 76 12.98 14.56 -10.97
CA ALA A 76 11.52 14.56 -10.81
C ALA A 76 10.88 13.93 -9.56
N THR A 77 11.28 12.81 -8.95
CA THR A 77 10.41 12.22 -7.89
C THR A 77 10.99 11.12 -6.97
N LEU A 78 12.00 11.40 -6.15
CA LEU A 78 12.51 10.40 -5.17
C LEU A 78 12.87 11.06 -3.84
N LEU A 79 12.28 10.59 -2.73
CA LEU A 79 12.56 11.02 -1.36
C LEU A 79 13.40 9.99 -0.55
N ILE A 80 14.72 10.13 -0.52
CA ILE A 80 15.64 9.32 0.32
C ILE A 80 15.88 9.99 1.68
N TRP A 81 15.56 9.28 2.75
CA TRP A 81 15.81 9.71 4.13
C TRP A 81 16.86 8.83 4.80
N ARG A 82 17.78 9.44 5.57
CA ARG A 82 18.88 8.69 6.21
C ARG A 82 19.04 8.82 7.72
N THR A 83 18.35 9.70 8.45
CA THR A 83 18.42 9.74 9.93
C THR A 83 17.33 10.59 10.56
N VAL A 84 16.49 9.99 11.43
CA VAL A 84 15.37 10.58 12.20
C VAL A 84 15.54 12.06 12.57
N MET A 85 14.61 12.90 12.13
CA MET A 85 14.48 14.32 12.45
C MET A 85 12.97 14.63 12.51
N PRO A 86 12.55 15.47 13.45
CA PRO A 86 11.14 15.64 13.82
C PRO A 86 10.22 16.24 12.73
N HIS A 87 10.77 16.77 11.64
CA HIS A 87 9.99 17.45 10.59
C HIS A 87 9.61 16.58 9.38
N PHE A 88 9.97 15.28 9.38
CA PHE A 88 9.70 14.35 8.26
C PHE A 88 8.53 13.40 8.51
N ASP A 89 7.92 13.46 9.69
CA ASP A 89 6.80 12.61 10.06
C ASP A 89 5.64 12.70 9.07
N LYS A 90 5.42 13.90 8.50
CA LYS A 90 4.29 14.14 7.60
C LYS A 90 4.36 13.31 6.32
N VAL A 91 5.50 13.33 5.61
CA VAL A 91 5.68 12.61 4.32
C VAL A 91 5.71 11.09 4.47
N VAL A 92 5.99 10.59 5.68
CA VAL A 92 5.98 9.16 5.99
C VAL A 92 4.59 8.71 6.46
N LYS A 93 3.88 9.53 7.25
CA LYS A 93 2.60 9.15 7.85
C LYS A 93 1.41 9.40 6.93
N GLU A 94 1.44 10.49 6.17
CA GLU A 94 0.34 10.90 5.31
C GLU A 94 0.48 10.35 3.89
N GLU A 95 -0.66 10.11 3.24
CA GLU A 95 -0.70 9.67 1.86
C GLU A 95 -0.50 10.86 0.90
N ILE A 96 0.60 10.84 0.15
CA ILE A 96 0.94 11.88 -0.83
C ILE A 96 0.17 11.66 -2.15
N PHE A 97 -0.13 10.41 -2.49
CA PHE A 97 -0.83 10.00 -3.71
C PHE A 97 -0.19 10.53 -5.01
N GLY A 98 1.15 10.51 -5.06
CA GLY A 98 1.94 10.92 -6.21
C GLY A 98 3.19 10.04 -6.35
N PRO A 99 4.11 10.34 -7.27
CA PRO A 99 5.23 9.47 -7.62
C PRO A 99 6.35 9.56 -6.58
N VAL A 100 6.01 9.70 -5.29
CA VAL A 100 6.93 9.94 -4.19
C VAL A 100 7.09 8.65 -3.39
N ILE A 101 8.34 8.28 -3.15
CA ILE A 101 8.73 7.16 -2.28
C ILE A 101 9.60 7.67 -1.15
N THR A 102 9.35 7.16 0.06
CA THR A 102 10.20 7.35 1.24
C THR A 102 11.01 6.09 1.50
N LEU A 103 12.34 6.20 1.48
CA LEU A 103 13.23 5.10 1.86
C LEU A 103 13.56 5.16 3.35
N LEU A 104 13.38 4.02 4.02
CA LEU A 104 13.53 3.89 5.46
C LEU A 104 14.44 2.68 5.75
N GLU A 105 15.59 2.91 6.38
CA GLU A 105 16.46 1.79 6.78
C GLU A 105 15.88 1.08 8.03
N PHE A 106 16.04 -0.25 8.12
CA PHE A 106 15.71 -1.04 9.32
C PHE A 106 16.77 -2.11 9.60
N THR A 107 16.76 -2.68 10.80
CA THR A 107 17.79 -3.63 11.27
C THR A 107 17.25 -4.98 11.74
N SER A 108 16.00 -5.06 12.20
CA SER A 108 15.39 -6.32 12.66
C SER A 108 13.97 -6.53 12.12
N GLU A 109 13.53 -7.79 12.12
CA GLU A 109 12.17 -8.20 11.72
C GLU A 109 11.11 -7.48 12.60
N ASP A 110 11.29 -7.47 13.91
CA ASP A 110 10.37 -6.81 14.85
C ASP A 110 10.28 -5.29 14.63
N GLU A 111 11.43 -4.65 14.37
CA GLU A 111 11.48 -3.20 14.13
C GLU A 111 10.68 -2.83 12.87
N VAL A 112 10.86 -3.57 11.77
CA VAL A 112 10.15 -3.29 10.52
C VAL A 112 8.66 -3.59 10.63
N ILE A 113 8.26 -4.63 11.35
CA ILE A 113 6.85 -4.92 11.62
C ILE A 113 6.22 -3.76 12.41
N GLN A 114 6.84 -3.36 13.52
CA GLN A 114 6.33 -2.27 14.37
C GLN A 114 6.20 -0.96 13.57
N ARG A 115 7.23 -0.59 12.79
CA ARG A 115 7.23 0.65 12.00
C ARG A 115 6.28 0.60 10.81
N SER A 116 6.09 -0.56 10.19
CA SER A 116 5.10 -0.73 9.10
C SER A 116 3.68 -0.55 9.62
N ASN A 117 3.38 -1.16 10.77
CA ASN A 117 2.08 -1.09 11.44
C ASN A 117 1.81 0.26 12.10
N ASN A 118 2.84 1.09 12.34
CA ASN A 118 2.70 2.46 12.82
C ASN A 118 2.21 3.40 11.70
N SER A 119 0.97 3.18 11.27
CA SER A 119 0.19 4.00 10.37
C SER A 119 -1.29 3.81 10.71
N GLU A 120 -2.07 4.87 10.52
CA GLU A 120 -3.53 4.83 10.65
C GLU A 120 -4.19 4.03 9.50
N PHE A 121 -3.43 3.80 8.43
CA PHE A 121 -3.85 3.04 7.25
C PHE A 121 -3.37 1.59 7.31
N GLY A 122 -4.07 0.73 6.55
CA GLY A 122 -3.82 -0.70 6.48
C GLY A 122 -4.39 -1.31 5.20
N LEU A 123 -4.15 -0.70 4.04
CA LEU A 123 -4.70 -1.20 2.77
C LEU A 123 -3.90 -2.40 2.25
N ALA A 124 -2.66 -2.16 1.82
CA ALA A 124 -1.79 -3.17 1.26
C ALA A 124 -0.35 -3.04 1.78
N GLY A 125 0.39 -4.14 1.74
CA GLY A 125 1.81 -4.20 2.08
C GLY A 125 2.54 -5.26 1.25
N GLY A 126 3.87 -5.27 1.31
CA GLY A 126 4.66 -6.24 0.57
C GLY A 126 5.98 -6.58 1.24
N VAL A 127 6.42 -7.82 1.08
CA VAL A 127 7.64 -8.37 1.66
C VAL A 127 8.50 -8.98 0.55
N PHE A 128 9.74 -8.54 0.45
CA PHE A 128 10.71 -9.03 -0.53
C PHE A 128 11.85 -9.74 0.20
N THR A 129 11.92 -11.06 0.06
CA THR A 129 12.97 -11.90 0.67
C THR A 129 13.01 -13.28 0.00
N GLN A 130 14.19 -13.91 0.00
CA GLN A 130 14.34 -15.30 -0.42
C GLN A 130 13.92 -16.29 0.68
N ASN A 131 13.88 -15.85 1.94
CA ASN A 131 13.46 -16.68 3.06
C ASN A 131 11.93 -16.63 3.21
N LEU A 132 11.24 -17.64 2.67
CA LEU A 132 9.77 -17.71 2.73
C LEU A 132 9.23 -17.81 4.16
N ALA A 133 9.96 -18.42 5.10
CA ALA A 133 9.52 -18.46 6.49
C ALA A 133 9.49 -17.05 7.10
N THR A 134 10.51 -16.23 6.83
CA THR A 134 10.50 -14.80 7.18
C THR A 134 9.36 -14.06 6.47
N ALA A 135 9.16 -14.32 5.18
CA ALA A 135 8.08 -13.67 4.43
C ALA A 135 6.70 -13.93 5.05
N HIS A 136 6.41 -15.19 5.40
CA HIS A 136 5.14 -15.58 6.01
C HIS A 136 4.96 -15.03 7.44
N ARG A 137 6.02 -15.01 8.26
CA ARG A 137 5.96 -14.40 9.60
C ARG A 137 5.63 -12.90 9.52
N ILE A 138 6.37 -12.16 8.69
CA ILE A 138 6.10 -10.74 8.50
C ILE A 138 4.69 -10.54 7.94
N ALA A 139 4.28 -11.31 6.92
CA ALA A 139 2.96 -11.18 6.32
C ALA A 139 1.81 -11.42 7.31
N GLN A 140 1.99 -12.33 8.26
CA GLN A 140 1.00 -12.59 9.32
C GLN A 140 0.87 -11.43 10.31
N GLU A 141 1.98 -10.73 10.59
CA GLU A 141 2.02 -9.63 11.57
C GLU A 141 1.65 -8.26 10.96
N LEU A 142 1.71 -8.11 9.64
CA LEU A 142 1.32 -6.87 8.97
C LEU A 142 -0.19 -6.64 9.07
N GLN A 143 -0.57 -5.47 9.57
CA GLN A 143 -1.97 -5.06 9.73
C GLN A 143 -2.50 -4.38 8.46
N CYS A 144 -2.59 -5.14 7.38
CA CYS A 144 -3.21 -4.71 6.13
C CYS A 144 -4.04 -5.80 5.48
N GLY A 145 -4.94 -5.42 4.56
CA GLY A 145 -5.86 -6.39 3.95
C GLY A 145 -5.30 -7.16 2.76
N SER A 146 -4.18 -6.74 2.20
CA SER A 146 -3.46 -7.50 1.17
C SER A 146 -1.95 -7.45 1.42
N VAL A 147 -1.31 -8.61 1.49
CA VAL A 147 0.15 -8.73 1.59
C VAL A 147 0.69 -9.45 0.38
N TYR A 148 1.66 -8.84 -0.29
CA TYR A 148 2.37 -9.43 -1.42
C TYR A 148 3.73 -9.97 -0.99
N ILE A 149 4.04 -11.22 -1.34
CA ILE A 149 5.38 -11.79 -1.15
C ILE A 149 6.09 -11.82 -2.51
N ASN A 150 7.26 -11.17 -2.59
CA ASN A 150 8.10 -11.08 -3.80
C ASN A 150 7.37 -10.54 -5.06
N SER A 151 6.32 -9.76 -4.83
CA SER A 151 5.54 -9.06 -5.85
C SER A 151 4.91 -7.82 -5.22
N TYR A 152 4.20 -7.02 -6.01
CA TYR A 152 3.45 -5.86 -5.51
C TYR A 152 2.40 -5.39 -6.51
N ASN A 153 1.25 -4.88 -6.05
CA ASN A 153 0.15 -4.35 -6.88
C ASN A 153 -0.45 -5.37 -7.87
N VAL A 154 -0.52 -6.65 -7.50
CA VAL A 154 -1.17 -7.68 -8.32
C VAL A 154 -2.56 -7.99 -7.76
N TYR A 155 -3.59 -7.87 -8.60
CA TYR A 155 -5.00 -8.04 -8.23
C TYR A 155 -5.71 -9.02 -9.17
N PRO A 156 -5.53 -10.34 -8.98
CA PRO A 156 -6.25 -11.30 -9.80
C PRO A 156 -7.74 -11.29 -9.45
N PRO A 157 -8.65 -11.49 -10.42
CA PRO A 157 -10.06 -11.72 -10.14
C PRO A 157 -10.27 -12.86 -9.14
N GLY A 158 -11.19 -12.67 -8.19
CA GLY A 158 -11.53 -13.68 -7.18
C GLY A 158 -10.73 -13.58 -5.88
N ILE A 159 -9.71 -12.73 -5.81
CA ILE A 159 -8.97 -12.45 -4.57
C ILE A 159 -9.57 -11.20 -3.88
N PRO A 160 -9.99 -11.29 -2.60
CA PRO A 160 -10.56 -10.16 -1.89
C PRO A 160 -9.55 -9.02 -1.77
N PHE A 161 -9.99 -7.80 -2.09
CA PHE A 161 -9.21 -6.58 -1.89
C PHE A 161 -9.94 -5.62 -0.97
N GLY A 162 -9.22 -4.98 -0.04
CA GLY A 162 -9.78 -4.03 0.90
C GLY A 162 -8.85 -3.82 2.09
N GLY A 163 -9.16 -2.85 2.94
CA GLY A 163 -8.25 -2.40 3.99
C GLY A 163 -8.57 -2.86 5.42
N TYR A 164 -7.67 -2.50 6.31
CA TYR A 164 -7.81 -2.50 7.76
C TYR A 164 -7.80 -1.04 8.23
N LYS A 165 -8.17 -0.80 9.50
CA LYS A 165 -8.09 0.52 10.15
C LYS A 165 -8.86 1.59 9.35
N LEU A 166 -8.25 2.75 9.09
CA LEU A 166 -8.89 3.83 8.33
C LEU A 166 -8.88 3.60 6.81
N SER A 167 -8.33 2.49 6.32
CA SER A 167 -8.38 2.13 4.89
C SER A 167 -9.70 1.51 4.44
N GLY A 168 -10.75 1.58 5.27
CA GLY A 168 -12.10 1.16 4.94
C GLY A 168 -12.50 -0.21 5.51
N PHE A 169 -13.75 -0.58 5.26
CA PHE A 169 -14.38 -1.83 5.69
C PHE A 169 -14.98 -2.58 4.48
N GLY A 170 -15.15 -3.89 4.61
CA GLY A 170 -15.62 -4.75 3.51
C GLY A 170 -14.50 -5.16 2.55
N ARG A 171 -14.86 -5.91 1.50
CA ARG A 171 -13.94 -6.44 0.48
C ARG A 171 -14.55 -6.41 -0.92
N GLU A 172 -13.72 -6.07 -1.89
CA GLU A 172 -14.01 -6.09 -3.32
C GLU A 172 -13.40 -7.33 -4.00
N ASN A 173 -13.79 -7.60 -5.25
CA ASN A 173 -13.16 -8.56 -6.15
C ASN A 173 -13.25 -10.07 -5.79
N SER A 174 -14.22 -10.47 -4.95
CA SER A 174 -14.38 -11.89 -4.54
C SER A 174 -15.81 -12.24 -4.14
N VAL A 175 -16.03 -13.45 -3.62
CA VAL A 175 -17.32 -13.87 -3.04
C VAL A 175 -17.77 -12.90 -1.93
N ASP A 176 -16.84 -12.31 -1.19
CA ASP A 176 -17.15 -11.29 -0.18
C ASP A 176 -17.93 -10.11 -0.77
N THR A 177 -17.63 -9.72 -2.01
CA THR A 177 -18.36 -8.67 -2.73
C THR A 177 -19.79 -9.11 -3.02
N LEU A 178 -19.99 -10.34 -3.52
CA LEU A 178 -21.34 -10.86 -3.76
C LEU A 178 -22.16 -10.89 -2.48
N LEU A 179 -21.55 -11.26 -1.36
CA LEU A 179 -22.20 -11.21 -0.05
C LEU A 179 -22.56 -9.77 0.36
N ALA A 180 -21.64 -8.81 0.17
CA ALA A 180 -21.87 -7.40 0.46
C ALA A 180 -22.99 -6.76 -0.38
N TYR A 181 -23.22 -7.25 -1.59
CA TYR A 181 -24.33 -6.84 -2.47
C TYR A 181 -25.59 -7.71 -2.32
N SER A 182 -25.64 -8.58 -1.32
CA SER A 182 -26.78 -9.46 -1.03
C SER A 182 -27.39 -9.18 0.34
N GLN A 183 -28.61 -9.67 0.56
CA GLN A 183 -29.26 -9.67 1.87
C GLN A 183 -29.69 -11.09 2.21
N LEU A 184 -29.19 -11.63 3.32
CA LEU A 184 -29.55 -12.95 3.79
C LEU A 184 -30.97 -12.94 4.36
N LYS A 185 -31.86 -13.77 3.81
CA LYS A 185 -33.22 -13.98 4.31
C LYS A 185 -33.39 -15.42 4.77
N SER A 186 -33.76 -15.60 6.03
CA SER A 186 -34.10 -16.92 6.59
C SER A 186 -35.61 -17.14 6.53
N VAL A 187 -36.03 -18.31 6.05
CA VAL A 187 -37.42 -18.76 6.04
C VAL A 187 -37.46 -20.12 6.70
N TYR A 188 -38.24 -20.23 7.78
CA TYR A 188 -38.45 -21.48 8.51
C TYR A 188 -39.90 -21.92 8.35
N VAL A 189 -40.11 -23.20 8.06
CA VAL A 189 -41.44 -23.81 7.90
C VAL A 189 -41.58 -24.90 8.96
N GLU A 190 -42.49 -24.69 9.91
CA GLU A 190 -42.93 -25.72 10.85
C GLU A 190 -43.92 -26.65 10.13
N GLY A 191 -43.56 -27.93 10.01
CA GLY A 191 -44.37 -28.95 9.34
C GLY A 191 -45.24 -29.79 10.28
N GLY A 192 -45.05 -29.63 11.60
CA GLY A 192 -45.77 -30.34 12.64
C GLY A 192 -46.74 -29.47 13.43
N SER A 193 -47.23 -29.99 14.55
CA SER A 193 -48.06 -29.25 15.49
C SER A 193 -47.19 -28.40 16.41
N LEU A 194 -47.50 -27.11 16.52
CA LEU A 194 -46.90 -26.25 17.53
C LEU A 194 -47.32 -26.73 18.94
N PRO A 195 -46.38 -26.85 19.90
CA PRO A 195 -46.72 -27.19 21.27
C PRO A 195 -47.63 -26.12 21.87
N TYR A 196 -48.68 -26.55 22.57
CA TYR A 196 -49.52 -25.63 23.34
C TYR A 196 -48.73 -25.16 24.57
N PRO A 197 -48.51 -23.84 24.76
CA PRO A 197 -47.54 -23.35 25.73
C PRO A 197 -48.05 -23.33 27.18
N PHE A 198 -49.31 -23.71 27.44
CA PHE A 198 -49.92 -23.65 28.76
C PHE A 198 -50.29 -25.05 29.29
N PRO A 199 -50.31 -25.26 30.63
CA PRO A 199 -50.80 -26.49 31.21
C PRO A 199 -52.27 -26.71 30.84
N LYS A 200 -52.63 -27.95 30.53
CA LYS A 200 -54.02 -28.38 30.35
C LYS A 200 -54.72 -28.60 31.68
#